data_AF-A0A2V8ML46-F1
#
_entry.id   AF-A0A2V8ML46-F1
#
_cell.length_a   1.000
_cell.length_b   1.000
_cell.length_c   1.000
_cell.angle_alpha   90.00
_cell.angle_beta   90.00
_cell.angle_gamma   90.00
#
_symmetry.space_group_name_H-M   'P 1'
#
loop_
_entity.id
_entity.type
_entity.pdbx_description
1 polymer ?
#
loop_
_entity_poly.entity_id
_entity_poly.type
_entity_poly.pdbx_seq_one_letter_code
_entity_poly.pdbx_strand_id
1 'polypeptide(L)'
;MQLIYMLRKLGDRLGIIEICPVSPQDSAPVKIQTRTVTLAELVTKIEVAEVRELAELPAELSVPFEDVFKAAGIQAPEKGWTVNQLEELLSSDKLRGMNRTQAQQETLRALAAEGVDSADIIKDAVARDQALDHFEESIAGKRQQWLESKRELISALETHIRALQEQQKRVEHEIAAEEESWTKWRRRKRQREIDMANAVSFLIDQPIISIEDETS
;
A
#
# COMPACT_ATOMS: atom_id res chain seq x y z
N MET A 1 -13.38 14.47 76.14
CA MET A 1 -12.73 15.57 75.40
C MET A 1 -11.20 15.43 75.25
N GLN A 2 -10.59 14.24 75.38
CA GLN A 2 -9.12 14.07 75.22
C GLN A 2 -8.69 13.20 74.03
N LEU A 3 -9.58 12.39 73.47
CA LEU A 3 -9.25 11.50 72.33
C LEU A 3 -9.07 12.25 71.01
N ILE A 4 -9.89 13.29 70.79
CA ILE A 4 -9.87 14.11 69.57
C ILE A 4 -8.57 14.93 69.48
N TYR A 5 -8.01 15.33 70.63
CA TYR A 5 -6.75 16.09 70.68
C TYR A 5 -5.52 15.20 70.39
N MET A 6 -5.56 13.93 70.80
CA MET A 6 -4.48 12.97 70.54
C MET A 6 -4.41 12.53 69.07
N LEU A 7 -5.56 12.36 68.40
CA LEU A 7 -5.61 12.03 66.96
C LEU A 7 -5.08 13.18 66.09
N ARG A 8 -5.29 14.44 66.51
CA ARG A 8 -4.80 15.62 65.81
C ARG A 8 -3.27 15.74 65.89
N LYS A 9 -2.70 15.49 67.07
CA LYS A 9 -1.24 15.50 67.30
C LYS A 9 -0.50 14.34 66.61
N LEU A 10 -1.19 13.23 66.34
CA LEU A 10 -0.66 12.11 65.56
C LEU A 10 -0.69 12.40 64.05
N GLY A 11 -1.74 13.07 63.57
CA GLY A 11 -1.87 13.54 62.18
C GLY A 11 -0.79 14.55 61.78
N ASP A 12 -0.48 15.50 62.67
CA ASP A 12 0.58 16.51 62.44
C ASP A 12 1.99 15.91 62.42
N ARG A 13 2.22 14.81 63.15
CA ARG A 13 3.52 14.09 63.17
C ARG A 13 3.73 13.14 62.00
N LEU A 14 2.65 12.70 61.35
CA LEU A 14 2.71 11.81 60.19
C LEU A 14 2.60 12.57 58.87
N GLY A 15 2.24 13.86 58.89
CA GLY A 15 2.19 14.72 57.70
C GLY A 15 1.08 14.34 56.71
N ILE A 16 -0.05 13.78 57.16
CA ILE A 16 -1.06 13.17 56.26
C ILE A 16 -2.31 14.03 56.06
N ILE A 17 -2.63 15.03 56.91
CA ILE A 17 -3.83 15.85 56.69
C ILE A 17 -3.62 17.31 57.12
N GLU A 18 -3.44 18.18 56.15
CA GLU A 18 -3.74 19.60 56.26
C GLU A 18 -4.88 19.90 55.26
N ILE A 19 -6.06 20.28 55.77
CA ILE A 19 -7.11 20.89 54.96
C ILE A 19 -7.30 22.30 55.50
N CYS A 20 -6.93 23.28 54.68
CA CYS A 20 -7.33 24.67 54.84
C CYS A 20 -7.85 25.18 53.48
N PRO A 21 -8.96 25.94 53.44
CA PRO A 21 -9.67 26.28 52.21
C PRO A 21 -9.23 27.63 51.64
N VAL A 22 -8.85 27.68 50.36
CA VAL A 22 -8.71 28.91 49.57
C VAL A 22 -9.08 28.61 48.10
N SER A 23 -9.86 29.52 47.50
CA SER A 23 -10.40 29.55 46.14
C SER A 23 -9.43 29.21 44.98
N PRO A 24 -9.96 28.86 43.79
CA PRO A 24 -9.22 28.18 42.74
C PRO A 24 -8.38 29.17 41.95
N GLN A 25 -7.05 29.01 41.96
CA GLN A 25 -6.19 29.68 41.00
C GLN A 25 -5.08 28.75 40.51
N ASP A 26 -5.18 28.44 39.22
CA ASP A 26 -4.11 28.13 38.28
C ASP A 26 -3.05 27.14 38.74
N SER A 27 -3.37 25.84 38.65
CA SER A 27 -2.38 24.87 38.21
C SER A 27 -2.04 25.18 36.76
N ALA A 28 -1.09 26.10 36.58
CA ALA A 28 -0.56 26.45 35.27
C ALA A 28 -0.15 25.18 34.52
N PRO A 29 -0.38 25.10 33.19
CA PRO A 29 0.03 23.94 32.41
C PRO A 29 1.51 23.68 32.64
N VAL A 30 1.83 22.49 33.15
CA VAL A 30 3.21 22.08 33.37
C VAL A 30 3.87 22.03 32.00
N LYS A 31 4.79 22.96 31.78
CA LYS A 31 5.67 22.96 30.62
C LYS A 31 6.51 21.69 30.70
N ILE A 32 6.18 20.69 29.88
CA ILE A 32 6.98 19.49 29.71
C ILE A 32 8.36 19.96 29.24
N GLN A 33 9.34 19.87 30.13
CA GLN A 33 10.73 20.06 29.75
C GLN A 33 11.15 18.82 28.99
N THR A 34 11.48 19.00 27.72
CA THR A 34 12.05 17.97 26.87
C THR A 34 13.36 17.50 27.48
N ARG A 35 13.33 16.35 28.15
CA ARG A 35 14.53 15.60 28.49
C ARG A 35 14.75 14.58 27.38
N THR A 36 15.97 14.41 26.92
CA THR A 36 16.34 13.36 25.96
C THR A 36 16.19 12.02 26.67
N VAL A 37 15.07 11.34 26.45
CA VAL A 37 14.83 9.98 26.93
C VAL A 37 15.33 9.04 25.85
N THR A 38 16.18 8.08 26.19
CA THR A 38 16.68 7.11 25.21
C THR A 38 15.56 6.18 24.78
N LEU A 39 15.51 5.82 23.49
CA LEU A 39 14.46 4.98 22.88
C LEU A 39 14.13 3.71 23.70
N ALA A 40 15.14 3.15 24.38
CA ALA A 40 15.05 1.96 25.21
C ALA A 40 14.15 2.11 26.47
N GLU A 41 13.95 3.32 27.00
CA GLU A 41 13.13 3.56 28.20
C GLU A 41 11.64 3.76 27.88
N LEU A 42 11.30 3.99 26.61
CA LEU A 42 9.92 4.16 26.13
C LEU A 42 9.32 2.88 25.54
N VAL A 43 10.06 1.77 25.56
CA VAL A 43 9.63 0.51 24.95
C VAL A 43 8.52 -0.13 25.78
N THR A 44 7.27 0.13 25.40
CA THR A 44 6.19 -0.86 25.56
C THR A 44 6.55 -2.06 24.68
N LYS A 45 6.47 -3.28 25.25
CA LYS A 45 6.78 -4.52 24.52
C LYS A 45 5.79 -4.68 23.35
N ILE A 46 6.22 -4.35 22.15
CA ILE A 46 5.47 -4.58 20.90
C ILE A 46 5.61 -6.05 20.52
N GLU A 47 4.50 -6.73 20.25
CA GLU A 47 4.48 -8.14 19.85
C GLU A 47 4.72 -8.27 18.34
N VAL A 48 6.00 -8.19 17.94
CA VAL A 48 6.48 -8.21 16.54
C VAL A 48 6.02 -9.43 15.72
N ALA A 49 5.61 -10.51 16.39
CA ALA A 49 5.23 -11.76 15.73
C ALA A 49 3.85 -11.68 15.04
N GLU A 50 2.86 -11.05 15.65
CA GLU A 50 1.49 -11.01 15.11
C GLU A 50 1.37 -10.04 13.91
N VAL A 51 2.12 -8.93 13.93
CA VAL A 51 2.20 -7.98 12.78
C VAL A 51 2.68 -8.68 11.51
N ARG A 52 3.52 -9.71 11.66
CA ARG A 52 4.12 -10.45 10.54
C ARG A 52 3.14 -11.40 9.84
N GLU A 53 2.15 -11.92 10.57
CA GLU A 53 1.14 -12.83 10.01
C GLU A 53 0.10 -12.09 9.16
N LEU A 54 -0.28 -10.87 9.53
CA LEU A 54 -1.16 -10.02 8.71
C LEU A 54 -0.53 -9.61 7.38
N ALA A 55 0.80 -9.58 7.32
CA ALA A 55 1.56 -9.27 6.11
C ALA A 55 1.61 -10.44 5.11
N GLU A 56 0.90 -11.57 5.28
CA GLU A 56 0.95 -12.72 4.36
C GLU A 56 -0.12 -12.73 3.25
N LEU A 57 -1.06 -11.76 3.25
CA LEU A 57 -2.15 -11.71 2.27
C LEU A 57 -1.77 -10.89 1.02
N PRO A 58 -2.16 -11.30 -0.21
CA PRO A 58 -1.76 -10.64 -1.47
C PRO A 58 -2.31 -9.22 -1.71
N ALA A 59 -2.80 -8.54 -0.67
CA ALA A 59 -3.14 -7.12 -0.66
C ALA A 59 -2.59 -6.48 0.64
N GLU A 60 -1.28 -6.61 0.86
CA GLU A 60 -0.54 -6.11 2.05
C GLU A 60 -0.72 -4.60 2.33
N LEU A 61 -1.18 -3.80 1.37
CA LEU A 61 -1.50 -2.37 1.58
C LEU A 61 -3.00 -2.08 1.80
N SER A 62 -3.86 -3.11 1.76
CA SER A 62 -5.30 -2.97 2.04
C SER A 62 -5.64 -3.24 3.51
N VAL A 63 -4.64 -3.56 4.34
CA VAL A 63 -4.84 -3.80 5.77
C VAL A 63 -5.18 -2.47 6.45
N PRO A 64 -6.34 -2.36 7.13
CA PRO A 64 -6.66 -1.18 7.91
C PRO A 64 -5.63 -0.93 9.00
N PHE A 65 -5.27 0.32 9.26
CA PHE A 65 -4.30 0.67 10.31
C PHE A 65 -4.70 0.13 11.69
N GLU A 66 -5.99 0.06 11.99
CA GLU A 66 -6.50 -0.53 13.23
C GLU A 66 -6.07 -1.99 13.42
N ASP A 67 -5.97 -2.77 12.34
CA ASP A 67 -5.54 -4.16 12.42
C ASP A 67 -4.02 -4.28 12.58
N VAL A 68 -3.26 -3.34 12.00
CA VAL A 68 -1.81 -3.20 12.26
C VAL A 68 -1.55 -2.86 13.73
N PHE A 69 -2.31 -1.93 14.30
CA PHE A 69 -2.18 -1.55 15.71
C PHE A 69 -2.56 -2.70 16.66
N LYS A 70 -3.65 -3.43 16.36
CA LYS A 70 -4.05 -4.61 17.16
C LYS A 70 -2.98 -5.70 17.14
N ALA A 71 -2.42 -6.01 15.98
CA ALA A 71 -1.35 -7.00 15.85
C ALA A 71 -0.04 -6.55 16.50
N ALA A 72 0.17 -5.24 16.68
CA ALA A 72 1.28 -4.72 17.47
C ALA A 72 1.03 -4.80 19.00
N GLY A 73 -0.13 -5.29 19.44
CA GLY A 73 -0.54 -5.32 20.84
C GLY A 73 -1.01 -3.97 21.38
N ILE A 74 -1.25 -2.98 20.52
CA ILE A 74 -1.70 -1.64 20.92
C ILE A 74 -3.22 -1.70 21.13
N GLN A 75 -3.63 -1.88 22.39
CA GLN A 75 -5.04 -1.81 22.77
C GLN A 75 -5.46 -0.36 23.04
N ALA A 76 -6.64 0.02 22.56
CA ALA A 76 -7.25 1.29 22.96
C ALA A 76 -7.55 1.25 24.47
N PRO A 77 -7.11 2.23 25.27
CA PRO A 77 -7.35 2.25 26.70
C PRO A 77 -8.86 2.30 27.02
N GLU A 78 -9.32 1.49 27.98
CA GLU A 78 -10.76 1.42 28.38
C GLU A 78 -11.33 2.76 28.86
N LYS A 79 -10.46 3.63 29.41
CA LYS A 79 -10.73 5.02 29.79
C LYS A 79 -9.45 5.84 29.60
N GLY A 80 -9.25 6.39 28.42
CA GLY A 80 -8.11 7.26 28.15
C GLY A 80 -8.19 7.90 26.76
N TRP A 81 -7.58 9.08 26.62
CA TRP A 81 -7.41 9.70 25.30
C TRP A 81 -6.35 8.95 24.50
N THR A 82 -6.67 8.70 23.23
CA THR A 82 -5.70 8.24 22.23
C THR A 82 -5.31 9.39 21.31
N VAL A 83 -4.25 9.21 20.53
CA VAL A 83 -3.85 10.19 19.50
C VAL A 83 -4.94 10.43 18.47
N ASN A 84 -5.71 9.40 18.11
CA ASN A 84 -6.82 9.54 17.17
C ASN A 84 -7.91 10.47 17.73
N GLN A 85 -8.23 10.37 19.02
CA GLN A 85 -9.20 11.26 19.68
C GLN A 85 -8.67 12.69 19.80
N LEU A 86 -7.36 12.85 19.99
CA LEU A 86 -6.71 14.16 19.93
C LEU A 86 -6.79 14.76 18.52
N GLU A 87 -6.58 13.97 17.48
CA GLU A 87 -6.73 14.39 16.08
C GLU A 87 -8.18 14.78 15.75
N GLU A 88 -9.16 14.02 16.22
CA GLU A 88 -10.58 14.33 16.09
C GLU A 88 -10.94 15.65 16.80
N LEU A 89 -10.44 15.86 18.02
CA LEU A 89 -10.65 17.11 18.76
C LEU A 89 -10.06 18.30 18.01
N LEU A 90 -8.81 18.18 17.53
CA LEU A 90 -8.13 19.23 16.77
C LEU A 90 -8.82 19.51 15.42
N SER A 91 -9.42 18.49 14.83
CA SER A 91 -10.19 18.59 13.58
C SER A 91 -11.62 19.12 13.77
N SER A 92 -12.11 19.18 15.01
CA SER A 92 -13.44 19.68 15.35
C SER A 92 -13.57 21.19 15.09
N ASP A 93 -14.78 21.63 14.76
CA ASP A 93 -15.07 23.04 14.46
C ASP A 93 -14.75 23.99 15.63
N LYS A 94 -14.64 23.48 16.86
CA LYS A 94 -14.26 24.25 18.05
C LYS A 94 -12.84 24.80 17.97
N LEU A 95 -11.91 24.09 17.34
CA LEU A 95 -10.49 24.45 17.29
C LEU A 95 -10.04 24.90 15.89
N ARG A 96 -10.84 24.63 14.86
CA ARG A 96 -10.55 24.86 13.44
C ARG A 96 -10.27 26.33 13.06
N GLY A 97 -10.65 27.30 13.92
CA GLY A 97 -10.39 28.74 13.75
C GLY A 97 -9.38 29.35 14.73
N MET A 98 -8.81 28.57 15.63
CA MET A 98 -7.89 29.06 16.66
C MET A 98 -6.44 29.10 16.17
N ASN A 99 -5.63 30.02 16.70
CA ASN A 99 -4.18 29.96 16.46
C ASN A 99 -3.56 28.77 17.22
N ARG A 100 -2.37 28.31 16.79
CA ARG A 100 -1.71 27.12 17.36
C ARG A 100 -1.58 27.18 18.89
N THR A 101 -1.31 28.37 19.45
CA THR A 101 -1.13 28.58 20.89
C THR A 101 -2.46 28.48 21.66
N GLN A 102 -3.55 29.04 21.09
CA GLN A 102 -4.89 28.96 21.65
C GLN A 102 -5.44 27.53 21.59
N ALA A 103 -5.26 26.86 20.44
CA ALA A 103 -5.64 25.46 20.28
C ALA A 103 -4.89 24.57 21.30
N GLN A 104 -3.58 24.77 21.46
CA GLN A 104 -2.79 24.06 22.47
C GLN A 104 -3.31 24.28 23.89
N GLN A 105 -3.64 25.52 24.27
CA GLN A 105 -4.16 25.83 25.60
C GLN A 105 -5.53 25.18 25.86
N GLU A 106 -6.43 25.24 24.90
CA GLU A 106 -7.76 24.62 25.00
C GLU A 106 -7.68 23.09 25.01
N THR A 107 -6.81 22.49 24.21
CA THR A 107 -6.53 21.04 24.24
C THR A 107 -5.98 20.61 25.60
N LEU A 108 -4.97 21.30 26.14
CA LEU A 108 -4.42 20.98 27.47
C LEU A 108 -5.46 21.15 28.57
N ARG A 109 -6.36 22.13 28.43
CA ARG A 109 -7.47 22.34 29.36
C ARG A 109 -8.51 21.22 29.28
N ALA A 110 -8.84 20.74 28.07
CA ALA A 110 -9.73 19.61 27.87
C ALA A 110 -9.15 18.32 28.47
N LEU A 111 -7.86 18.05 28.21
CA LEU A 111 -7.14 16.92 28.80
C LEU A 111 -7.09 16.98 30.32
N ALA A 112 -6.84 18.17 30.90
CA ALA A 112 -6.84 18.37 32.35
C ALA A 112 -8.22 18.19 32.99
N ALA A 113 -9.30 18.57 32.29
CA ALA A 113 -10.67 18.38 32.76
C ALA A 113 -11.07 16.89 32.83
N GLU A 114 -10.50 16.07 31.95
CA GLU A 114 -10.73 14.63 31.88
C GLU A 114 -9.69 13.81 32.68
N GLY A 115 -8.69 14.49 33.27
CA GLY A 115 -7.67 13.87 34.11
C GLY A 115 -6.66 13.01 33.33
N VAL A 116 -6.46 13.28 32.04
CA VAL A 116 -5.55 12.51 31.18
C VAL A 116 -4.17 13.15 31.14
N ASP A 117 -3.13 12.33 31.32
CA ASP A 117 -1.75 12.78 31.16
C ASP A 117 -1.37 12.87 29.68
N SER A 118 -0.92 14.05 29.27
CA SER A 118 -0.30 14.30 27.97
C SER A 118 0.85 13.33 27.64
N ALA A 119 1.58 12.83 28.64
CA ALA A 119 2.66 11.87 28.43
C ALA A 119 2.14 10.53 27.91
N ASP A 120 0.94 10.11 28.30
CA ASP A 120 0.36 8.84 27.87
C ASP A 120 -0.15 8.91 26.42
N ILE A 121 -0.65 10.07 25.98
CA ILE A 121 -0.99 10.31 24.58
C ILE A 121 0.28 10.31 23.70
N ILE A 122 1.38 10.90 24.19
CA ILE A 122 2.66 10.87 23.46
C ILE A 122 3.19 9.44 23.35
N LYS A 123 3.09 8.62 24.40
CA LYS A 123 3.47 7.21 24.33
C LYS A 123 2.61 6.42 23.34
N ASP A 124 1.29 6.64 23.31
CA ASP A 124 0.39 6.05 22.32
C ASP A 124 0.79 6.45 20.89
N ALA A 125 1.16 7.72 20.67
CA ALA A 125 1.66 8.21 19.38
C ALA A 125 2.90 7.46 18.91
N VAL A 126 3.91 7.38 19.78
CA VAL A 126 5.19 6.75 19.48
C VAL A 126 5.02 5.25 19.26
N ALA A 127 4.15 4.58 20.04
CA ALA A 127 3.88 3.17 19.86
C ALA A 127 3.20 2.88 18.52
N ARG A 128 2.21 3.69 18.12
CA ARG A 128 1.52 3.57 16.82
C ARG A 128 2.45 3.82 15.65
N ASP A 129 3.30 4.85 15.74
CA ASP A 129 4.31 5.16 14.72
C ASP A 129 5.29 3.98 14.53
N GLN A 130 5.83 3.44 15.62
CA GLN A 130 6.72 2.27 15.59
C GLN A 130 6.03 1.02 15.02
N ALA A 131 4.74 0.82 15.30
CA ALA A 131 3.98 -0.28 14.72
C ALA A 131 3.84 -0.14 13.20
N LEU A 132 3.64 1.09 12.69
CA LEU A 132 3.58 1.37 11.26
C LEU A 132 4.94 1.16 10.59
N ASP A 133 6.01 1.64 11.20
CA ASP A 133 7.38 1.44 10.68
C ASP A 133 7.71 -0.05 10.56
N HIS A 134 7.42 -0.85 11.59
CA HIS A 134 7.65 -2.29 11.56
C HIS A 134 6.79 -3.01 10.50
N PHE A 135 5.55 -2.56 10.31
CA PHE A 135 4.69 -3.09 9.26
C PHE A 135 5.25 -2.76 7.87
N GLU A 136 5.71 -1.53 7.65
CA GLU A 136 6.37 -1.12 6.40
C GLU A 136 7.62 -1.97 6.12
N GLU A 137 8.51 -2.12 7.10
CA GLU A 137 9.70 -2.96 6.98
C GLU A 137 9.34 -4.41 6.64
N SER A 138 8.28 -4.95 7.24
CA SER A 138 7.84 -6.33 7.02
C SER A 138 7.34 -6.57 5.59
N ILE A 139 6.74 -5.55 4.97
CA ILE A 139 6.20 -5.61 3.60
C ILE A 139 7.25 -5.26 2.55
N ALA A 140 8.22 -4.40 2.88
CA ALA A 140 9.22 -3.91 1.94
C ALA A 140 9.97 -5.06 1.22
N GLY A 141 10.36 -6.10 1.96
CA GLY A 141 11.03 -7.28 1.38
C GLY A 141 10.14 -8.07 0.42
N LYS A 142 8.88 -8.32 0.81
CA LYS A 142 7.90 -9.04 -0.02
C LYS A 142 7.55 -8.26 -1.28
N ARG A 143 7.33 -6.95 -1.15
CA ARG A 143 7.11 -6.04 -2.27
C ARG A 143 8.28 -6.08 -3.25
N GLN A 144 9.51 -6.04 -2.76
CA GLN A 144 10.68 -6.10 -3.62
C GLN A 144 10.77 -7.44 -4.37
N GLN A 145 10.54 -8.56 -3.69
CA GLN A 145 10.52 -9.88 -4.30
C GLN A 145 9.41 -10.03 -5.34
N TRP A 146 8.22 -9.49 -5.06
CA TRP A 146 7.12 -9.45 -6.00
C TRP A 146 7.46 -8.64 -7.25
N LEU A 147 8.05 -7.45 -7.09
CA LEU A 147 8.49 -6.61 -8.21
C LEU A 147 9.51 -7.35 -9.08
N GLU A 148 10.48 -8.02 -8.47
CA GLU A 148 11.49 -8.78 -9.19
C GLU A 148 10.86 -9.95 -9.97
N SER A 149 9.98 -10.72 -9.34
CA SER A 149 9.25 -11.81 -9.99
C SER A 149 8.42 -11.31 -11.19
N LYS A 150 7.83 -10.11 -11.08
CA LYS A 150 7.09 -9.49 -12.20
C LYS A 150 8.02 -9.04 -13.33
N ARG A 151 9.21 -8.51 -13.03
CA ARG A 151 10.21 -8.17 -14.04
C ARG A 151 10.71 -9.40 -14.78
N GLU A 152 10.99 -10.49 -14.07
CA GLU A 152 11.36 -11.77 -14.66
C GLU A 152 10.28 -12.29 -15.61
N LEU A 153 9.01 -12.24 -15.18
CA LEU A 153 7.87 -12.63 -16.01
C LEU A 153 7.77 -11.76 -17.28
N ILE A 154 7.94 -10.43 -17.17
CA ILE A 154 7.95 -9.53 -18.33
C ILE A 154 9.07 -9.94 -19.30
N SER A 155 10.29 -10.18 -18.82
CA SER A 155 11.42 -10.57 -19.65
C SER A 155 11.19 -11.93 -20.37
N ALA A 156 10.58 -12.89 -19.67
CA ALA A 156 10.20 -14.17 -20.25
C ALA A 156 9.15 -14.00 -21.36
N LEU A 157 8.13 -13.17 -21.13
CA LEU A 157 7.10 -12.85 -22.11
C LEU A 157 7.70 -12.14 -23.34
N GLU A 158 8.60 -11.18 -23.17
CA GLU A 158 9.29 -10.50 -24.27
C GLU A 158 10.12 -11.48 -25.13
N THR A 159 10.74 -12.47 -24.50
CA THR A 159 11.48 -13.52 -25.20
C THR A 159 10.52 -14.41 -26.01
N HIS A 160 9.38 -14.75 -25.44
CA HIS A 160 8.35 -15.53 -26.15
C HIS A 160 7.76 -14.75 -27.33
N ILE A 161 7.47 -13.45 -27.16
CA ILE A 161 7.00 -12.56 -28.23
C ILE A 161 8.00 -12.54 -29.38
N ARG A 162 9.29 -12.37 -29.09
CA ARG A 162 10.35 -12.39 -30.13
C ARG A 162 10.38 -13.72 -30.89
N ALA A 163 10.25 -14.84 -30.21
CA ALA A 163 10.20 -16.15 -30.85
C ALA A 163 8.97 -16.31 -31.76
N LEU A 164 7.80 -15.86 -31.31
CA LEU A 164 6.57 -15.88 -32.12
C LEU A 164 6.67 -14.96 -33.34
N GLN A 165 7.25 -13.78 -33.20
CA GLN A 165 7.48 -12.87 -34.32
C GLN A 165 8.41 -13.48 -35.38
N GLU A 166 9.45 -14.21 -34.96
CA GLU A 166 10.33 -14.90 -35.89
C GLU A 166 9.61 -16.05 -36.61
N GLN A 167 8.76 -16.81 -35.90
CA GLN A 167 7.92 -17.83 -36.52
C GLN A 167 6.93 -17.23 -37.53
N GLN A 168 6.30 -16.10 -37.19
CA GLN A 168 5.41 -15.38 -38.09
C GLN A 168 6.14 -15.00 -39.38
N LYS A 169 7.32 -14.37 -39.28
CA LYS A 169 8.12 -13.99 -40.44
C LYS A 169 8.51 -15.18 -41.32
N ARG A 170 8.83 -16.33 -40.69
CA ARG A 170 9.15 -17.55 -41.44
C ARG A 170 7.95 -18.04 -42.25
N VAL A 171 6.77 -18.07 -41.63
CA VAL A 171 5.53 -18.48 -42.31
C VAL A 171 5.17 -17.49 -43.43
N GLU A 172 5.31 -16.18 -43.21
CA GLU A 172 5.11 -15.17 -44.25
C GLU A 172 6.06 -15.38 -45.45
N HIS A 173 7.32 -15.73 -45.18
CA HIS A 173 8.28 -16.05 -46.22
C HIS A 173 7.93 -17.34 -46.99
N GLU A 174 7.48 -18.38 -46.29
CA GLU A 174 7.01 -19.63 -46.89
C GLU A 174 5.80 -19.39 -47.81
N ILE A 175 4.82 -18.59 -47.35
CA ILE A 175 3.66 -18.19 -48.16
C ILE A 175 4.10 -17.45 -49.43
N ALA A 176 4.96 -16.44 -49.29
CA ALA A 176 5.45 -15.66 -50.43
C ALA A 176 6.21 -16.53 -51.45
N ALA A 177 7.00 -17.49 -50.98
CA ALA A 177 7.72 -18.43 -51.84
C ALA A 177 6.77 -19.39 -52.59
N GLU A 178 5.70 -19.85 -51.93
CA GLU A 178 4.67 -20.68 -52.55
C GLU A 178 3.87 -19.90 -53.60
N GLU A 179 3.51 -18.65 -53.32
CA GLU A 179 2.84 -17.76 -54.28
C GLU A 179 3.70 -17.52 -55.54
N GLU A 180 5.00 -17.28 -55.35
CA GLU A 180 5.95 -17.15 -56.47
C GLU A 180 6.05 -18.45 -57.27
N SER A 181 6.08 -19.59 -56.59
CA SER A 181 6.12 -20.91 -57.24
C SER A 181 4.84 -21.19 -58.04
N TRP A 182 3.69 -20.82 -57.48
CA TRP A 182 2.38 -20.96 -58.10
C TRP A 182 2.23 -20.07 -59.34
N THR A 183 2.67 -18.81 -59.28
CA THR A 183 2.65 -17.89 -60.43
C THR A 183 3.57 -18.39 -61.56
N LYS A 184 4.78 -18.86 -61.23
CA LYS A 184 5.68 -19.51 -62.20
C LYS A 184 5.06 -20.75 -62.82
N TRP A 185 4.39 -21.59 -62.03
CA TRP A 185 3.69 -22.76 -62.55
C TRP A 185 2.54 -22.40 -63.48
N ARG A 186 1.68 -21.44 -63.10
CA ARG A 186 0.58 -20.95 -63.95
C ARG A 186 1.07 -20.43 -65.29
N ARG A 187 2.19 -19.68 -65.30
CA ARG A 187 2.81 -19.20 -66.54
C ARG A 187 3.26 -20.35 -67.45
N ARG A 188 3.93 -21.38 -66.88
CA ARG A 188 4.34 -22.57 -67.65
C ARG A 188 3.15 -23.37 -68.17
N LYS A 189 2.10 -23.52 -67.35
CA LYS A 189 0.85 -24.17 -67.75
C LYS A 189 0.23 -23.46 -68.96
N ARG A 190 0.03 -22.14 -68.89
CA ARG A 190 -0.52 -21.33 -69.97
C ARG A 190 0.29 -21.45 -71.26
N GLN A 191 1.61 -21.38 -71.17
CA GLN A 191 2.47 -21.55 -72.35
C GLN A 191 2.25 -22.92 -72.99
N ARG A 192 2.18 -23.98 -72.19
CA ARG A 192 1.93 -25.34 -72.68
C ARG A 192 0.54 -25.51 -73.29
N GLU A 193 -0.48 -24.86 -72.74
CA GLU A 193 -1.83 -24.85 -73.31
C GLU A 193 -1.86 -24.14 -74.67
N ILE A 194 -1.15 -23.01 -74.81
CA ILE A 194 -0.98 -22.31 -76.10
C ILE A 194 -0.26 -23.21 -77.11
N ASP A 195 0.85 -23.84 -76.70
CA ASP A 195 1.62 -24.74 -77.58
C ASP A 195 0.76 -25.94 -78.04
N MET A 196 -0.03 -26.51 -77.13
CA MET A 196 -0.98 -27.58 -77.44
C MET A 196 -2.11 -27.11 -78.36
N ALA A 197 -2.66 -25.91 -78.15
CA ALA A 197 -3.72 -25.35 -78.99
C ALA A 197 -3.20 -25.12 -80.41
N ASN A 198 -1.98 -24.60 -80.54
CA ASN A 198 -1.30 -24.43 -81.82
C ASN A 198 -1.03 -25.76 -82.52
N ALA A 199 -0.64 -26.80 -81.78
CA ALA A 199 -0.43 -28.13 -82.37
C ALA A 199 -1.75 -28.73 -82.88
N VAL A 200 -2.83 -28.58 -82.12
CA VAL A 200 -4.15 -29.12 -82.46
C VAL A 200 -4.81 -28.32 -83.59
N SER A 201 -4.53 -27.02 -83.74
CA SER A 201 -5.10 -26.20 -84.82
C SER A 201 -4.67 -26.65 -86.22
N PHE A 202 -3.55 -27.34 -86.37
CA PHE A 202 -3.17 -27.97 -87.64
C PHE A 202 -4.06 -29.17 -88.01
N LEU A 203 -4.80 -29.73 -87.06
CA LEU A 203 -5.66 -30.90 -87.24
C LEU A 203 -7.16 -30.53 -87.29
N ILE A 204 -7.55 -29.32 -86.87
CA ILE A 204 -8.95 -28.92 -86.69
C ILE A 204 -9.16 -27.45 -87.07
N ASP A 205 -10.18 -27.14 -87.88
CA ASP A 205 -10.51 -25.79 -88.34
C ASP A 205 -11.07 -24.85 -87.24
N GLN A 206 -11.35 -25.36 -86.03
CA GLN A 206 -11.82 -24.55 -84.88
C GLN A 206 -11.13 -24.93 -83.56
N PRO A 207 -10.73 -23.93 -82.72
CA PRO A 207 -10.03 -24.18 -81.47
C PRO A 207 -10.94 -24.76 -80.38
N ILE A 208 -10.51 -25.86 -79.74
CA ILE A 208 -11.24 -26.56 -78.65
C ILE A 208 -10.65 -26.25 -77.26
N ILE A 209 -9.43 -25.70 -77.21
CA ILE A 209 -8.76 -25.40 -75.93
C ILE A 209 -9.17 -24.02 -75.46
N SER A 210 -9.89 -23.95 -74.34
CA SER A 210 -10.19 -22.70 -73.66
C SER A 210 -8.90 -22.10 -73.10
N ILE A 211 -8.39 -21.08 -73.78
CA ILE A 211 -7.49 -20.11 -73.17
C ILE A 211 -8.39 -19.30 -72.25
N GLU A 212 -8.29 -19.51 -70.92
CA GLU A 212 -8.97 -18.64 -69.96
C GLU A 212 -8.38 -17.22 -70.12
N ASP A 213 -9.07 -16.38 -70.89
CA ASP A 213 -8.86 -14.94 -70.91
C ASP A 213 -9.35 -14.38 -69.57
N GLU A 214 -8.42 -14.05 -68.67
CA GLU A 214 -8.73 -13.23 -67.49
C GLU A 214 -9.06 -11.81 -67.99
N THR A 215 -10.34 -11.53 -68.18
CA THR A 215 -10.85 -10.16 -68.05
C THR A 215 -10.54 -9.66 -66.63
N SER A 216 -9.91 -8.48 -66.61
CA SER A 216 -9.50 -7.60 -65.51
C SER A 216 -10.13 -7.77 -64.13
#